data_AF-A0A926RBT7-F1
#
_entry.id   AF-A0A926RBT7-F1
#
_cell.length_a   1.000
_cell.length_b   1.000
_cell.length_c   1.000
_cell.angle_alpha   90.00
_cell.angle_beta   90.00
_cell.angle_gamma   90.00
#
_symmetry.space_group_name_H-M   'P 1'
#
loop_
_entity.id
_entity.type
_entity.pdbx_description
1 polymer ?
#
loop_
_entity_poly.entity_id
_entity_poly.type
_entity_poly.pdbx_seq_one_letter_code
_entity_poly.pdbx_strand_id
1 'polypeptide(L)'
;MKKINLLLIVYFFLLSCGGLKDAGKVLRNEKIRTTDEFLVKKRNPLVLPPNFEEIPEPGSISKNKESDKEKIKKILKISEDNLSKDKSSSIEKSILNKIRK
;
A
#
# COMPACT_ATOMS: atom_id res chain seq x y z
N MET A 1 -21.27 -12.35 -67.91
CA MET A 1 -20.01 -12.70 -67.20
C MET A 1 -19.73 -11.83 -65.97
N LYS A 2 -19.84 -10.50 -66.03
CA LYS A 2 -19.59 -9.61 -64.86
C LYS A 2 -20.43 -9.95 -63.60
N LYS A 3 -21.72 -10.28 -63.76
CA LYS A 3 -22.60 -10.69 -62.64
C LYS A 3 -22.18 -12.02 -61.99
N ILE A 4 -21.73 -13.00 -62.78
CA ILE A 4 -21.23 -14.29 -62.28
C ILE A 4 -19.93 -14.10 -61.52
N ASN A 5 -19.01 -13.26 -62.04
CA ASN A 5 -17.74 -12.96 -61.38
C ASN A 5 -17.95 -12.24 -60.05
N LEU A 6 -18.92 -11.31 -59.99
CA LEU A 6 -19.29 -10.63 -58.74
C LEU A 6 -19.85 -11.60 -57.69
N LEU A 7 -20.69 -12.55 -58.11
CA LEU A 7 -21.26 -13.57 -57.23
C LEU A 7 -20.16 -14.49 -56.66
N LEU A 8 -19.18 -14.83 -57.49
CA LEU A 8 -18.04 -15.67 -57.13
C LEU A 8 -17.12 -14.96 -56.12
N ILE A 9 -16.91 -13.65 -56.28
CA ILE A 9 -16.17 -12.81 -55.32
C ILE A 9 -16.88 -12.77 -53.95
N VAL A 10 -18.20 -12.56 -53.94
CA VAL A 10 -18.99 -12.54 -52.69
C VAL A 10 -18.95 -13.90 -51.99
N TYR A 11 -19.00 -15.00 -52.75
CA TYR A 11 -18.90 -16.34 -52.19
C TYR A 11 -17.56 -16.58 -51.47
N PHE A 12 -16.44 -16.14 -52.05
CA PHE A 12 -15.13 -16.21 -51.39
C PHE A 12 -15.05 -15.38 -50.11
N PHE A 13 -15.70 -14.21 -50.06
CA PHE A 13 -15.74 -13.40 -48.83
C PHE A 13 -16.54 -14.07 -47.70
N LEU A 14 -17.61 -14.81 -48.04
CA LEU A 14 -18.42 -15.53 -47.05
C LEU A 14 -17.67 -16.73 -46.45
N LEU A 15 -16.73 -17.34 -47.18
CA LEU A 15 -15.89 -18.44 -46.68
C LEU A 15 -14.83 -17.97 -45.68
N SER A 16 -14.43 -16.69 -45.70
CA SER A 16 -13.43 -16.11 -44.81
C SER A 16 -14.02 -15.56 -43.50
N CYS A 17 -15.34 -15.56 -43.34
CA CYS A 17 -15.97 -15.16 -42.09
C CYS A 17 -15.84 -16.30 -41.05
N GLY A 18 -15.33 -15.98 -39.84
CA GLY A 18 -15.29 -16.93 -38.73
C GLY A 18 -16.67 -17.55 -38.49
N GLY A 19 -16.71 -18.83 -38.08
CA GLY A 19 -17.96 -19.55 -37.93
C GLY A 19 -18.91 -18.87 -36.94
N LEU A 20 -20.23 -19.04 -37.11
CA LEU A 20 -21.27 -18.47 -36.22
C LEU A 20 -21.04 -18.79 -34.73
N LYS A 21 -20.34 -19.88 -34.43
CA LYS A 21 -19.94 -20.26 -33.07
C LYS A 21 -19.04 -19.20 -32.41
N ASP A 22 -18.11 -18.61 -33.15
CA ASP A 22 -17.19 -17.62 -32.61
C ASP A 22 -17.88 -16.26 -32.41
N ALA A 23 -18.77 -15.88 -33.34
CA ALA A 23 -19.66 -14.73 -33.13
C ALA A 23 -20.56 -14.91 -31.89
N GLY A 24 -21.07 -16.13 -31.66
CA GLY A 24 -21.87 -16.46 -30.48
C GLY A 24 -21.10 -16.34 -29.16
N LYS A 25 -19.82 -16.73 -29.12
CA LYS A 25 -18.94 -16.57 -27.95
C LYS A 25 -18.74 -15.10 -27.61
N VAL A 26 -18.51 -14.24 -28.62
CA VAL A 26 -18.33 -12.79 -28.43
C VAL A 26 -19.60 -12.13 -27.91
N LEU A 27 -20.76 -12.45 -28.50
CA LEU A 27 -22.05 -11.88 -28.08
C LEU A 27 -22.46 -12.31 -26.67
N ARG A 28 -22.07 -13.51 -26.24
CA ARG A 28 -22.30 -14.02 -24.88
C ARG A 28 -21.23 -13.58 -23.88
N ASN A 29 -20.22 -12.84 -24.33
CA ASN A 29 -19.06 -12.44 -23.55
C ASN A 29 -18.38 -13.64 -22.87
N GLU A 30 -18.29 -14.76 -23.60
CA GLU A 30 -17.73 -16.00 -23.09
C GLU A 30 -16.21 -15.86 -22.88
N LYS A 31 -15.72 -16.38 -21.75
CA LYS A 31 -14.29 -16.33 -21.44
C LYS A 31 -13.49 -17.15 -22.47
N ILE A 32 -12.63 -16.47 -23.23
CA ILE A 32 -11.68 -17.10 -24.13
C ILE A 32 -10.64 -17.83 -23.28
N ARG A 33 -10.42 -19.13 -23.53
CA ARG A 33 -9.40 -19.93 -22.85
C ARG A 33 -8.14 -19.95 -23.72
N THR A 34 -7.20 -19.04 -23.45
CA THR A 34 -5.90 -19.00 -24.13
C THR A 34 -4.84 -19.75 -23.33
N THR A 35 -3.76 -20.21 -24.00
CA THR A 35 -2.66 -20.96 -23.36
C THR A 35 -1.69 -20.07 -22.60
N ASP A 36 -1.70 -18.76 -22.86
CA ASP A 36 -0.69 -17.81 -22.38
C ASP A 36 -1.13 -17.04 -21.13
N GLU A 37 -2.32 -17.36 -20.61
CA GLU A 37 -2.82 -16.79 -19.35
C GLU A 37 -2.19 -17.50 -18.14
N PHE A 38 -1.30 -16.81 -17.43
CA PHE A 38 -0.82 -17.27 -16.14
C PHE A 38 -1.92 -17.10 -15.08
N LEU A 39 -2.36 -18.21 -14.49
CA LEU A 39 -3.27 -18.18 -13.34
C LEU A 39 -2.52 -17.74 -12.08
N VAL A 40 -2.46 -16.42 -11.84
CA VAL A 40 -1.88 -15.85 -10.62
C VAL A 40 -2.78 -16.17 -9.43
N LYS A 41 -2.50 -17.26 -8.72
CA LYS A 41 -3.14 -17.58 -7.44
C LYS A 41 -2.46 -16.80 -6.32
N LYS A 42 -3.20 -15.91 -5.65
CA LYS A 42 -2.73 -15.22 -4.45
C LYS A 42 -2.40 -16.28 -3.39
N ARG A 43 -1.14 -16.33 -2.95
CA ARG A 43 -0.71 -17.23 -1.87
C ARG A 43 -0.90 -16.51 -0.53
N ASN A 44 -1.22 -17.28 0.50
CA ASN A 44 -1.22 -16.77 1.87
C ASN A 44 0.22 -16.42 2.28
N PRO A 45 0.40 -15.41 3.15
CA PRO A 45 1.72 -15.07 3.67
C PRO A 45 2.32 -16.26 4.44
N LEU A 46 3.65 -16.34 4.49
CA LEU A 46 4.37 -17.41 5.18
C LEU A 46 4.15 -17.39 6.70
N VAL A 47 3.82 -16.21 7.24
CA VAL A 47 3.56 -16.01 8.66
C VAL A 47 2.45 -14.99 8.80
N LEU A 48 1.49 -15.27 9.68
CA LEU A 48 0.47 -14.33 10.12
C LEU A 48 0.74 -13.99 11.58
N PRO A 49 0.48 -12.73 12.00
CA PRO A 49 0.52 -12.41 13.41
C PRO A 49 -0.57 -13.20 14.15
N PRO A 50 -0.35 -13.53 15.44
CA PRO A 50 -1.41 -14.05 16.28
C PRO A 50 -2.58 -13.06 16.27
N ASN A 51 -3.81 -13.58 16.21
CA ASN A 51 -5.05 -12.79 16.24
C ASN A 51 -5.23 -11.81 15.06
N PHE A 52 -4.70 -12.14 13.87
CA PHE A 52 -4.89 -11.31 12.65
C PHE A 52 -6.36 -11.07 12.25
N GLU A 53 -7.25 -12.00 12.61
CA GLU A 53 -8.68 -11.92 12.31
C GLU A 53 -9.46 -11.11 13.35
N GLU A 54 -8.85 -10.79 14.49
CA GLU A 54 -9.50 -10.05 15.57
C GLU A 54 -9.42 -8.54 15.32
N ILE A 55 -10.58 -7.90 15.31
CA ILE A 55 -10.69 -6.44 15.24
C ILE A 55 -11.08 -5.96 16.65
N PRO A 56 -10.39 -4.96 17.21
CA PRO A 56 -10.75 -4.41 18.51
C PRO A 56 -12.17 -3.82 18.46
N GLU A 57 -12.95 -4.02 19.51
CA GLU A 57 -14.30 -3.47 19.59
C GLU A 57 -14.28 -1.94 19.43
N PRO A 58 -15.26 -1.34 18.75
CA PRO A 58 -15.33 0.12 18.62
C PRO A 58 -15.30 0.81 19.99
N GLY A 59 -14.29 1.65 20.22
CA GLY A 59 -14.12 2.37 21.50
C GLY A 59 -13.37 1.61 22.60
N SER A 60 -12.98 0.35 22.39
CA SER A 60 -12.15 -0.42 23.35
C SER A 60 -10.71 0.10 23.46
N ILE A 61 -10.18 0.68 22.39
CA ILE A 61 -8.88 1.33 22.41
C ILE A 61 -9.06 2.70 23.07
N SER A 62 -8.75 2.78 24.37
CA SER A 62 -8.58 4.06 25.03
C SER A 62 -7.40 4.78 24.36
N LYS A 63 -7.69 5.81 23.57
CA LYS A 63 -6.67 6.79 23.21
C LYS A 63 -6.35 7.54 24.48
N ASN A 64 -5.42 7.03 25.29
CA ASN A 64 -4.72 7.85 26.26
C ASN A 64 -4.14 9.03 25.48
N LYS A 65 -4.80 10.19 25.56
CA LYS A 65 -4.31 11.46 25.02
C LYS A 65 -3.18 11.93 25.93
N GLU A 66 -2.12 11.14 25.99
CA GLU A 66 -0.86 11.61 26.53
C GLU A 66 -0.37 12.69 25.57
N SER A 67 -0.15 13.88 26.11
CA SER A 67 0.32 15.01 25.30
C SER A 67 1.66 14.62 24.66
N ASP A 68 1.93 15.09 23.44
CA ASP A 68 3.20 14.77 22.78
C ASP A 68 4.41 15.19 23.64
N LYS A 69 4.23 16.23 24.47
CA LYS A 69 5.22 16.65 25.48
C LYS A 69 5.52 15.58 26.54
N GLU A 70 4.51 14.91 27.06
CA GLU A 70 4.68 13.84 28.06
C GLU A 70 5.30 12.58 27.45
N LYS A 71 4.92 12.24 26.20
CA LYS A 71 5.58 11.15 25.45
C LYS A 71 7.06 11.42 25.25
N ILE A 72 7.41 12.63 24.82
CA ILE A 72 8.80 13.05 24.63
C ILE A 72 9.54 13.02 25.97
N LYS A 73 8.96 13.52 27.07
CA LYS A 73 9.57 13.44 28.41
C LYS A 73 9.84 12.00 28.85
N LYS A 74 8.90 11.07 28.63
CA LYS A 74 9.06 9.63 28.94
C LYS A 74 10.16 8.98 28.10
N ILE A 75 10.20 9.24 26.79
CA ILE A 75 11.23 8.71 25.88
C ILE A 75 12.62 9.19 26.32
N LEU A 76 12.71 10.46 26.71
CA LEU A 76 13.96 11.09 27.15
C LEU A 76 14.31 10.79 28.62
N LYS A 77 13.46 10.05 29.37
CA LYS A 77 13.62 9.75 30.80
C LYS A 77 13.97 10.96 31.66
N ILE A 78 13.37 12.12 31.34
CA ILE A 78 13.62 13.35 32.08
C ILE A 78 12.84 13.26 33.39
N SER A 79 13.54 13.16 34.51
CA SER A 79 12.94 13.33 35.84
C SER A 79 12.60 14.81 36.04
N GLU A 80 11.40 15.12 36.53
CA GLU A 80 11.00 16.52 36.81
C GLU A 80 11.75 17.15 37.99
N ASP A 81 12.60 16.38 38.65
CA ASP A 81 13.43 16.87 39.74
C ASP A 81 14.75 17.44 39.20
N ASN A 82 14.87 18.74 39.44
CA ASN A 82 16.06 19.60 39.32
C ASN A 82 16.26 20.30 37.97
N LEU A 83 15.44 21.32 37.74
CA LEU A 83 16.01 22.63 37.35
C LEU A 83 16.89 23.11 38.52
N SER A 84 18.04 22.46 38.72
CA SER A 84 19.10 23.01 39.55
C SER A 84 19.50 24.31 38.88
N LYS A 85 19.12 25.42 39.52
CA LYS A 85 19.67 26.74 39.24
C LYS A 85 21.19 26.58 39.41
N ASP A 86 21.90 26.38 38.32
CA ASP A 86 23.33 26.09 38.32
C ASP A 86 24.03 27.16 39.15
N LYS A 87 24.45 26.77 40.36
CA LYS A 87 25.40 27.57 41.11
C LYS A 87 26.70 27.41 40.36
N SER A 88 26.99 28.39 39.49
CA SER A 88 28.23 28.50 38.71
C SER A 88 29.40 27.92 39.48
N SER A 89 30.02 26.89 38.93
CA SER A 89 31.15 26.23 39.54
C SER A 89 32.31 27.22 39.74
N SER A 90 33.19 26.96 40.73
CA SER A 90 34.38 27.80 40.93
C SER A 90 35.25 27.86 39.66
N ILE A 91 35.17 26.83 38.82
CA ILE A 91 35.90 26.72 37.55
C ILE A 91 35.24 27.59 36.47
N GLU A 92 33.92 27.57 36.33
CA GLU A 92 33.21 28.48 35.41
C GLU A 92 33.47 29.95 35.71
N LYS A 93 33.47 30.34 37.00
CA LYS A 93 33.80 31.71 37.41
C LYS A 93 35.22 32.09 36.98
N SER A 94 36.19 31.19 37.14
CA SER A 94 37.58 31.41 36.69
C SER A 94 37.68 31.55 35.18
N ILE A 95 36.91 30.78 34.42
CA ILE A 95 36.88 30.85 32.94
C ILE A 95 36.23 32.18 32.49
N LEU A 96 35.08 32.54 33.04
CA LEU A 96 34.39 33.81 32.74
C LEU A 96 35.26 35.04 33.03
N ASN A 97 35.95 35.04 34.17
CA ASN A 97 36.87 36.13 34.54
C ASN A 97 38.07 36.22 33.59
N LYS A 98 38.50 35.10 33.00
CA LYS A 98 39.59 35.07 32.02
C LYS A 98 39.16 35.55 30.64
N ILE A 99 37.90 35.34 30.27
CA ILE A 99 37.31 35.80 29.00
C ILE A 99 37.01 37.31 29.04
N ARG A 100 36.65 37.85 30.21
CA ARG A 100 36.34 39.28 30.41
C ARG A 100 37.55 40.20 30.57
N LYS A 101 38.76 39.64 30.62
CA LYS A 101 40.02 40.36 30.78
C LYS A 101 40.71 40.52 29.44
#